data_AF-A0A372BV58-F1
#
_entry.id   AF-A0A372BV58-F1
#
_cell.length_a   1.000
_cell.length_b   1.000
_cell.length_c   1.000
_cell.angle_alpha   90.00
_cell.angle_beta   90.00
_cell.angle_gamma   90.00
#
_symmetry.space_group_name_H-M   'P 1'
#
loop_
_entity.id
_entity.type
_entity.pdbx_description
1 polymer ?
#
loop_
_entity_poly.entity_id
_entity_poly.type
_entity_poly.pdbx_seq_one_letter_code
_entity_poly.pdbx_strand_id
1 'polypeptide(L)' 'GCDMSGWVRLAGVPTVIYGPGEIELAHAPNESVSLEATYRVARTLVKATERLLEIPVDELRPPSKNSQQVPRNERHSVN' A
#
# COMPACT_ATOMS: atom_id res chain seq x y z
N GLY A 1 -3.39 -2.12 13.32
CA GLY A 1 -3.18 -2.62 11.95
C GLY A 1 -4.34 -2.18 11.07
N CYS A 2 -4.16 -2.09 9.76
CA CYS A 2 -5.20 -1.64 8.81
C CYS A 2 -5.66 -2.81 7.91
N ASP A 3 -6.90 -2.73 7.42
CA ASP A 3 -7.53 -3.68 6.49
C ASP A 3 -6.65 -4.03 5.28
N MET A 4 -5.80 -3.08 4.84
CA MET A 4 -4.84 -3.29 3.74
C MET A 4 -4.01 -4.58 3.91
N SER A 5 -3.74 -4.98 5.15
CA SER A 5 -2.86 -6.11 5.44
C SER A 5 -3.36 -7.43 4.84
N GLY A 6 -4.68 -7.63 4.78
CA GLY A 6 -5.28 -8.77 4.09
C GLY A 6 -5.10 -8.69 2.58
N TRP A 7 -5.39 -7.52 1.99
CA TRP A 7 -5.28 -7.26 0.55
C TRP A 7 -3.85 -7.48 0.02
N VAL A 8 -2.85 -6.95 0.73
CA VAL A 8 -1.45 -7.07 0.31
C VAL A 8 -0.91 -8.46 0.56
N ARG A 9 -1.11 -9.03 1.76
CA ARG A 9 -0.40 -10.25 2.17
C ARG A 9 -1.07 -11.53 1.69
N LEU A 10 -2.40 -11.53 1.57
CA LEU A 10 -3.16 -12.73 1.21
C LEU A 10 -3.55 -12.73 -0.26
N ALA A 11 -4.01 -11.58 -0.77
CA ALA A 11 -4.50 -11.49 -2.15
C ALA A 11 -3.46 -10.97 -3.15
N GLY A 12 -2.30 -10.49 -2.70
CA GLY A 12 -1.26 -9.94 -3.57
C GLY A 12 -1.70 -8.68 -4.33
N VAL A 13 -2.71 -7.98 -3.83
CA VAL A 13 -3.30 -6.80 -4.49
C VAL A 13 -2.46 -5.56 -4.19
N PRO A 14 -1.94 -4.85 -5.21
CA PRO A 14 -1.28 -3.56 -5.01
C PRO A 14 -2.22 -2.58 -4.32
N THR A 15 -1.85 -2.14 -3.11
CA THR A 15 -2.72 -1.30 -2.26
C THR A 15 -1.89 -0.18 -1.65
N VAL A 16 -2.47 1.03 -1.57
CA VAL A 16 -1.88 2.21 -0.93
C VAL A 16 -2.83 2.67 0.19
N ILE A 17 -2.27 3.03 1.36
CA ILE A 17 -3.00 3.80 2.38
C ILE A 17 -2.71 5.27 2.15
N TYR A 18 -3.77 6.06 2.03
CA TYR A 18 -3.69 7.51 1.89
C TYR A 18 -4.87 8.16 2.60
N GLY A 19 -4.62 8.79 3.75
CA GLY A 19 -5.63 9.37 4.63
C GLY A 19 -5.09 10.61 5.33
N PRO A 20 -5.97 11.49 5.84
CA PRO A 20 -5.56 12.64 6.65
C PRO A 20 -5.30 12.21 8.11
N GLY A 21 -4.58 13.04 8.85
CA GLY A 21 -4.28 12.82 10.27
C GLY A 21 -2.78 12.68 10.54
N GLU A 22 -2.40 12.83 11.80
CA GLU A 22 -1.02 12.69 12.26
C GLU A 22 -0.86 11.36 13.00
N ILE A 23 0.12 10.56 12.59
CA ILE A 23 0.34 9.23 13.17
C ILE A 23 0.72 9.34 14.65
N GLU A 24 1.41 10.41 15.02
CA GLU A 24 1.86 10.74 16.36
C GLU A 24 0.69 11.01 17.32
N LEU A 25 -0.48 11.39 16.79
CA LEU A 25 -1.70 11.62 17.56
C LEU A 25 -2.68 10.44 17.50
N ALA A 26 -2.37 9.40 16.74
CA ALA A 26 -3.24 8.24 16.61
C ALA A 26 -3.45 7.57 17.99
N HIS A 27 -4.71 7.32 18.34
CA HIS A 27 -5.13 6.75 19.62
C HIS A 27 -4.89 7.64 20.86
N ALA A 28 -4.51 8.91 20.67
CA ALA A 28 -4.36 9.86 21.77
C ALA A 28 -5.72 10.46 22.18
N PRO A 29 -5.91 10.89 23.45
CA PRO A 29 -7.16 11.54 23.88
C PRO A 29 -7.50 12.82 23.12
N ASN A 30 -6.48 13.48 22.55
CA ASN A 30 -6.60 14.70 21.76
C ASN A 30 -6.41 14.45 20.26
N GLU A 31 -6.66 13.22 19.79
CA GLU A 31 -6.67 12.90 18.38
C GLU A 31 -7.60 13.85 17.62
N SER A 32 -7.07 14.44 16.55
CA SER A 32 -7.79 15.38 15.72
C SER A 32 -7.24 15.35 14.31
N VAL A 33 -7.99 15.92 13.37
CA VAL A 33 -7.61 15.97 11.97
C VAL A 33 -7.90 17.34 11.38
N SER A 34 -7.01 17.83 10.52
CA SER A 34 -7.24 19.08 9.80
C SER A 34 -8.36 18.93 8.78
N LEU A 35 -9.32 19.87 8.80
CA LEU A 35 -10.38 19.93 7.78
C LEU A 35 -9.81 20.20 6.38
N GLU A 36 -8.77 21.02 6.28
CA GLU A 36 -8.10 21.28 5.01
C GLU A 36 -7.44 20.02 4.46
N ALA A 37 -6.70 19.29 5.31
CA ALA A 37 -6.09 18.02 4.93
C ALA A 37 -7.16 17.00 4.51
N THR A 38 -8.27 16.93 5.25
CA THR A 38 -9.41 16.05 4.94
C THR A 38 -9.99 16.36 3.55
N TYR A 39 -10.24 17.64 3.26
CA TYR A 39 -10.75 18.05 1.95
C TYR A 39 -9.75 17.73 0.83
N ARG A 40 -8.46 18.00 1.05
CA ARG A 40 -7.40 17.68 0.07
C ARG A 40 -7.32 16.18 -0.21
N VAL A 41 -7.34 15.34 0.82
CA VAL A 41 -7.32 13.88 0.64
C VAL A 41 -8.54 13.41 -0.13
N ALA A 42 -9.75 13.89 0.21
CA ALA A 42 -10.96 13.53 -0.53
C ALA A 42 -10.84 13.86 -2.03
N ARG A 43 -10.36 15.05 -2.37
CA ARG A 43 -10.13 15.46 -3.77
C ARG A 43 -9.06 14.62 -4.46
N THR A 44 -7.99 14.25 -3.76
CA THR A 44 -6.94 13.37 -4.29
C THR A 44 -7.48 11.97 -4.57
N LEU A 45 -8.27 11.39 -3.65
CA LEU A 45 -8.86 10.06 -3.83
C LEU A 45 -9.80 10.04 -5.04
N VAL A 46 -10.67 11.05 -5.21
CA VAL A 46 -11.51 11.18 -6.41
C VAL A 46 -10.67 11.16 -7.69
N LYS A 47 -9.67 12.03 -7.78
CA LYS A 47 -8.80 12.10 -8.96
C LYS A 47 -8.02 10.81 -9.21
N ALA A 48 -7.54 10.16 -8.15
CA ALA A 48 -6.84 8.89 -8.26
C ALA A 48 -7.75 7.80 -8.79
N THR A 49 -8.99 7.72 -8.29
CA THR A 49 -9.99 6.77 -8.79
C THR A 49 -10.35 7.03 -10.24
N GLU A 50 -10.62 8.30 -10.62
CA GLU A 50 -10.88 8.68 -12.01
C GLU A 50 -9.74 8.21 -12.92
N ARG A 51 -8.49 8.47 -12.55
CA ARG A 51 -7.33 8.00 -13.32
C ARG A 51 -7.20 6.49 -13.37
N LEU A 52 -7.45 5.78 -12.28
CA LEU A 52 -7.40 4.32 -12.26
C LEU A 52 -8.46 3.68 -13.16
N LEU A 53 -9.61 4.32 -13.36
CA LEU A 53 -10.63 3.86 -14.30
C LEU A 53 -10.24 4.04 -15.77
N GLU A 54 -9.33 4.98 -16.05
CA GLU A 54 -8.83 5.28 -17.40
C GLU A 54 -7.59 4.47 -17.78
N ILE A 55 -6.82 3.99 -16.80
CA ILE A 55 -5.58 3.23 -17.04
C ILE A 55 -5.89 1.76 -17.37
N PRO A 56 -5.33 1.20 -18.46
CA PRO A 56 -5.43 -0.23 -18.74
C PRO A 56 -4.84 -1.07 -17.60
N VAL A 57 -5.55 -2.13 -17.19
CA VAL A 57 -5.13 -2.99 -16.06
C VAL A 57 -3.74 -3.61 -16.24
N ASP A 58 -3.31 -3.84 -17.48
CA ASP A 58 -1.99 -4.39 -17.78
C ASP A 58 -0.85 -3.40 -17.45
N GLU A 59 -1.11 -2.09 -17.50
CA GLU A 59 -0.16 -1.04 -17.11
C GLU A 59 -0.04 -0.90 -15.58
N LEU A 60 -1.04 -1.40 -14.84
CA LEU A 60 -1.04 -1.39 -13.37
C LEU A 60 -0.31 -2.59 -12.76
N ARG A 61 0.11 -3.56 -13.59
CA ARG A 61 0.81 -4.74 -13.09
C ARG A 61 2.25 -4.37 -12.69
N PRO A 62 2.69 -4.73 -11.48
CA PRO A 62 4.10 -4.60 -11.13
C PRO A 62 4.94 -5.46 -12.08
N PRO A 63 6.16 -5.02 -12.45
CA PRO A 63 7.02 -5.78 -13.34
C PRO A 63 7.24 -7.20 -12.78
N SER A 64 7.09 -8.22 -13.63
CA SER A 64 7.26 -9.61 -13.23
C SER A 64 8.65 -9.85 -12.66
N LYS A 65 8.74 -10.40 -11.45
CA LYS A 65 10.00 -10.88 -10.87
C LYS A 65 10.47 -12.16 -11.58
N ASN A 66 10.92 -12.06 -12.82
CA ASN A 66 11.74 -13.09 -13.46
C ASN A 66 13.13 -12.50 -13.71
N SER A 67 14.09 -12.80 -12.80
CA SER A 67 15.55 -12.93 -13.05
C SER A 67 16.44 -12.88 -11.78
N GLN A 68 15.95 -13.17 -10.57
CA GLN A 68 16.85 -13.47 -9.44
C GLN A 68 16.30 -14.61 -8.56
N GLN A 69 16.33 -15.83 -9.11
CA GLN A 69 16.52 -17.00 -8.26
C GLN A 69 17.96 -16.94 -7.74
N VAL A 70 18.13 -16.42 -6.53
CA VAL A 70 19.38 -16.64 -5.79
C VAL A 70 19.41 -18.12 -5.43
N PRO A 71 20.41 -18.91 -5.85
CA PRO A 71 20.47 -20.32 -5.49
C PRO A 71 20.58 -20.43 -3.96
N ARG A 72 19.60 -21.09 -3.35
CA ARG A 72 19.62 -21.48 -1.95
C ARG A 72 20.75 -22.51 -1.79
N ASN A 73 21.93 -22.04 -1.39
CA ASN A 73 23.03 -22.93 -1.02
C ASN A 73 22.61 -23.71 0.23
N GLU A 74 22.12 -24.94 0.03
CA GLU A 74 22.01 -25.94 1.08
C GLU A 74 23.43 -26.35 1.49
N ARG A 75 23.95 -25.73 2.56
CA ARG A 75 25.06 -26.32 3.30
C ARG A 75 24.49 -27.16 4.43
N HIS A 76 24.24 -28.41 4.11
CA HIS A 76 24.28 -29.49 5.09
C HIS A 76 25.74 -29.87 5.38
N SER A 77 25.95 -30.36 6.59
CA SER A 77 27.12 -31.08 7.10
C SER A 77 28.19 -30.24 7.78
N VAL A 78 28.12 -30.21 9.11
CA VAL A 78 29.30 -30.25 9.96
C VAL A 78 29.13 -31.52 10.82
N ASN A 79 29.91 -32.55 10.50
CA ASN A 79 30.37 -33.52 11.48
C ASN A 79 31.56 -32.91 12.22
#